data_AF-B5VY98-F1
#
_entry.id   AF-B5VY98-F1
#
_cell.length_a   1.000
_cell.length_b   1.000
_cell.length_c   1.000
_cell.angle_alpha   90.00
_cell.angle_beta   90.00
_cell.angle_gamma   90.00
#
_symmetry.space_group_name_H-M   'P 1'
#
loop_
_entity.id
_entity.type
_entity.pdbx_description
1 polymer ?
#
loop_
_entity_poly.entity_id
_entity_poly.type
_entity_poly.pdbx_seq_one_letter_code
_entity_poly.pdbx_strand_id
1 'polypeptide(L)'
;MVSQPKIATQHEIIYPDSDGKPIAENTIQFRWIMTIYHNLAWLFALQADVFVAGDLLWYPVEGNNKIRQAPDVMVVFGVEKGDRGSYQQWKEKAIAPQVVLEILSPGNRPGELTRKLLFYDRYGVEEYYIYDPENNDLSGVYPFGRSSGYD
;
A
#
# COMPACT_ATOMS: atom_id res chain seq x y z
N MET A 1 -42.43 28.97 -20.96
CA MET A 1 -41.99 28.18 -19.79
C MET A 1 -40.49 28.00 -19.91
N VAL A 2 -39.72 28.55 -18.99
CA VAL A 2 -38.24 28.44 -19.00
C VAL A 2 -37.90 27.14 -18.31
N SER A 3 -37.23 26.20 -19.00
CA SER A 3 -36.73 24.99 -18.36
C SER A 3 -35.50 25.34 -17.52
N GLN A 4 -35.53 25.00 -16.24
CA GLN A 4 -34.36 25.08 -15.37
C GLN A 4 -33.37 23.94 -15.74
N PRO A 5 -32.06 24.21 -15.72
CA PRO A 5 -31.07 23.16 -15.90
C PRO A 5 -31.11 22.19 -14.70
N LYS A 6 -31.21 20.89 -14.99
CA LYS A 6 -31.03 19.85 -13.98
C LYS A 6 -29.59 19.93 -13.47
N ILE A 7 -29.42 20.32 -12.21
CA ILE A 7 -28.15 20.16 -11.50
C ILE A 7 -27.89 18.65 -11.40
N ALA A 8 -26.88 18.16 -12.10
CA ALA A 8 -26.40 16.80 -11.91
C ALA A 8 -25.79 16.73 -10.51
N THR A 9 -26.47 16.05 -9.59
CA THR A 9 -25.89 15.68 -8.31
C THR A 9 -24.74 14.73 -8.58
N GLN A 10 -23.49 15.21 -8.51
CA GLN A 10 -22.33 14.33 -8.46
C GLN A 10 -22.51 13.44 -7.23
N HIS A 11 -22.80 12.16 -7.45
CA HIS A 11 -22.78 11.20 -6.36
C HIS A 11 -21.36 11.13 -5.81
N GLU A 12 -21.22 11.34 -4.51
CA GLU A 12 -19.96 11.22 -3.80
C GLU A 12 -19.38 9.82 -4.03
N ILE A 13 -18.11 9.75 -4.43
CA ILE A 13 -17.42 8.49 -4.67
C ILE A 13 -17.03 7.92 -3.32
N ILE A 14 -17.58 6.75 -3.00
CA ILE A 14 -17.26 6.01 -1.78
C ILE A 14 -15.94 5.25 -2.00
N TYR A 15 -15.01 5.37 -1.06
CA TYR A 15 -13.77 4.59 -1.01
C TYR A 15 -13.89 3.55 0.10
N PRO A 16 -14.09 2.25 -0.23
CA PRO A 16 -14.20 1.21 0.79
C PRO A 16 -12.90 1.02 1.57
N ASP A 17 -13.01 0.75 2.86
CA ASP A 17 -11.86 0.44 3.73
C ASP A 17 -11.43 -1.04 3.65
N SER A 18 -12.23 -1.89 3.00
CA SER A 18 -11.92 -3.32 2.79
C SER A 18 -12.29 -3.77 1.37
N ASP A 19 -11.59 -4.78 0.87
CA ASP A 19 -11.94 -5.50 -0.37
C ASP A 19 -12.69 -6.82 -0.11
N GLY A 20 -12.97 -7.14 1.17
CA GLY A 20 -13.67 -8.34 1.60
C GLY A 20 -12.81 -9.61 1.62
N LYS A 21 -11.50 -9.52 1.40
CA LYS A 21 -10.57 -10.65 1.47
C LYS A 21 -9.97 -10.79 2.87
N PRO A 22 -9.47 -11.98 3.22
CA PRO A 22 -8.65 -12.14 4.42
C PRO A 22 -7.30 -11.41 4.26
N ILE A 23 -6.71 -11.00 5.38
CA ILE A 23 -5.37 -10.38 5.45
C ILE A 23 -4.28 -11.32 4.88
N ALA A 24 -4.45 -12.62 5.07
CA ALA A 24 -3.47 -13.62 4.65
C ALA A 24 -4.17 -14.90 4.18
N GLU A 25 -3.50 -15.63 3.29
CA GLU A 25 -3.95 -16.93 2.79
C GLU A 25 -3.76 -18.05 3.83
N ASN A 26 -2.69 -17.96 4.65
CA ASN A 26 -2.38 -18.96 5.66
C ASN A 26 -1.69 -18.36 6.90
N THR A 27 -1.49 -19.20 7.92
CA THR A 27 -0.90 -18.79 9.21
C THR A 27 0.57 -18.42 9.12
N ILE A 28 1.32 -18.97 8.16
CA ILE A 28 2.73 -18.64 7.95
C ILE A 28 2.86 -17.23 7.41
N GLN A 29 2.10 -16.90 6.36
CA GLN A 29 2.05 -15.57 5.77
C GLN A 29 1.59 -14.55 6.82
N PHE A 30 0.47 -14.81 7.50
CA PHE A 30 -0.04 -13.93 8.56
C PHE A 30 1.01 -13.64 9.64
N ARG A 31 1.71 -14.67 10.13
CA ARG A 31 2.77 -14.50 11.13
C ARG A 31 3.89 -13.59 10.63
N TRP A 32 4.29 -13.71 9.36
CA TRP A 32 5.35 -12.89 8.78
C TRP A 32 4.91 -11.46 8.51
N ILE A 33 3.68 -11.25 8.03
CA ILE A 33 3.06 -9.91 7.92
C ILE A 33 3.13 -9.21 9.28
N MET A 34 2.64 -9.87 10.33
CA MET A 34 2.64 -9.31 11.69
C MET A 34 4.04 -9.07 12.22
N THR A 35 4.96 -10.01 11.99
CA THR A 35 6.36 -9.88 12.45
C THR A 35 7.01 -8.66 11.80
N ILE A 36 6.93 -8.52 10.49
CA ILE A 36 7.53 -7.41 9.74
C ILE A 36 6.87 -6.09 10.14
N TYR A 37 5.53 -6.04 10.16
CA TYR A 37 4.78 -4.86 10.58
C TYR A 37 5.21 -4.37 11.97
N HIS A 38 5.22 -5.26 12.98
CA HIS A 38 5.56 -4.87 14.34
C HIS A 38 7.02 -4.44 14.49
N ASN A 39 7.96 -5.09 13.79
CA ASN A 39 9.36 -4.70 13.84
C ASN A 39 9.57 -3.31 13.19
N LEU A 40 8.92 -3.02 12.06
CA LEU A 40 8.98 -1.69 11.43
C LEU A 40 8.29 -0.61 12.27
N ALA A 41 7.10 -0.91 12.82
CA ALA A 41 6.40 0.00 13.72
C ALA A 41 7.24 0.31 14.97
N TRP A 42 7.96 -0.69 15.50
CA TRP A 42 8.90 -0.50 16.61
C TRP A 42 10.14 0.31 16.19
N LEU A 43 10.76 -0.03 15.06
CA LEU A 43 11.92 0.69 14.52
C LEU A 43 11.65 2.20 14.40
N PHE A 44 10.44 2.56 13.98
CA PHE A 44 10.01 3.95 13.82
C PHE A 44 9.15 4.48 14.97
N ALA A 45 9.18 3.85 16.15
CA ALA A 45 8.28 4.20 17.26
C ALA A 45 8.44 5.65 17.73
N LEU A 46 9.67 6.18 17.72
CA LEU A 46 9.98 7.54 18.17
C LEU A 46 9.87 8.60 17.06
N GLN A 47 9.56 8.20 15.83
CA GLN A 47 9.41 9.10 14.69
C GLN A 47 7.93 9.31 14.42
N ALA A 48 7.40 10.46 14.85
CA ALA A 48 5.98 10.76 14.83
C ALA A 48 5.40 10.86 13.40
N ASP A 49 6.25 11.19 12.44
CA ASP A 49 5.97 11.40 11.01
C ASP A 49 6.34 10.20 10.13
N VAL A 50 6.41 9.00 10.72
CA VAL A 50 6.53 7.75 9.96
C VAL A 50 5.32 6.87 10.23
N PHE A 51 4.51 6.66 9.21
CA PHE A 51 3.34 5.78 9.26
C PHE A 51 3.70 4.39 8.75
N VAL A 52 3.34 3.35 9.51
CA VAL A 52 3.50 1.95 9.13
C VAL A 52 2.13 1.29 9.19
N ALA A 53 1.77 0.55 8.16
CA ALA A 53 0.50 -0.18 8.09
C ALA A 53 0.70 -1.56 7.47
N GLY A 54 -0.16 -2.50 7.83
CA GLY A 54 -0.26 -3.81 7.18
C GLY A 54 -1.65 -4.02 6.59
N ASP A 55 -1.71 -4.60 5.39
CA ASP A 55 -2.93 -4.89 4.63
C ASP A 55 -3.96 -3.74 4.59
N LEU A 56 -3.47 -2.50 4.45
CA LEU A 56 -4.31 -1.31 4.36
C LEU A 56 -4.52 -0.93 2.89
N LEU A 57 -5.79 -0.77 2.47
CA LEU A 57 -6.09 -0.33 1.10
C LEU A 57 -5.53 1.07 0.85
N TRP A 58 -4.59 1.16 -0.10
CA TRP A 58 -4.04 2.41 -0.61
C TRP A 58 -4.73 2.81 -1.92
N TYR A 59 -5.24 4.05 -1.95
CA TYR A 59 -5.80 4.73 -3.11
C TYR A 59 -4.85 5.87 -3.55
N PRO A 60 -4.12 5.70 -4.67
CA PRO A 60 -3.22 6.75 -5.16
C PRO A 60 -3.91 7.85 -5.96
N VAL A 61 -5.15 7.63 -6.42
CA VAL A 61 -5.87 8.55 -7.32
C VAL A 61 -7.23 8.93 -6.75
N GLU A 62 -7.44 10.21 -6.47
CA GLU A 62 -8.75 10.75 -6.15
C GLU A 62 -9.66 10.71 -7.39
N GLY A 63 -10.94 10.42 -7.18
CA GLY A 63 -11.96 10.30 -8.20
C GLY A 63 -12.14 8.87 -8.74
N ASN A 64 -11.34 7.90 -8.31
CA ASN A 64 -11.44 6.52 -8.82
C ASN A 64 -11.15 5.45 -7.75
N ASN A 65 -12.20 4.96 -7.11
CA ASN A 65 -12.11 3.91 -6.07
C ASN A 65 -11.73 2.51 -6.59
N LYS A 66 -11.50 2.34 -7.89
CA LYS A 66 -11.04 1.06 -8.48
C LYS A 66 -9.52 0.99 -8.62
N ILE A 67 -8.84 2.13 -8.59
CA ILE A 67 -7.37 2.19 -8.59
C ILE A 67 -6.92 2.11 -7.13
N ARG A 68 -6.58 0.89 -6.69
CA ARG A 68 -6.13 0.63 -5.33
C ARG A 68 -5.30 -0.64 -5.24
N GLN A 69 -4.48 -0.72 -4.20
CA GLN A 69 -3.73 -1.91 -3.81
C GLN A 69 -3.62 -1.95 -2.29
N ALA A 70 -3.69 -3.12 -1.67
CA ALA A 70 -3.24 -3.33 -0.29
C ALA A 70 -1.88 -4.03 -0.37
N PRO A 71 -0.78 -3.35 0.01
CA PRO A 71 0.48 -4.01 0.31
C PRO A 71 0.36 -4.77 1.63
N ASP A 72 1.06 -5.90 1.76
CA ASP A 72 1.05 -6.65 3.01
C ASP A 72 1.64 -5.82 4.16
N VAL A 73 2.70 -5.05 3.89
CA VAL A 73 3.21 -4.01 4.78
C VAL A 73 3.64 -2.80 3.94
N MET A 74 3.42 -1.59 4.45
CA MET A 74 3.93 -0.36 3.86
C MET A 74 4.48 0.61 4.91
N VAL A 75 5.47 1.40 4.51
CA VAL A 75 6.08 2.48 5.30
C VAL A 75 5.97 3.78 4.52
N VAL A 76 5.50 4.82 5.22
CA VAL A 76 5.30 6.15 4.65
C VAL A 76 5.99 7.19 5.53
N PHE A 77 7.00 7.85 4.98
CA PHE A 77 7.73 8.94 5.63
C PHE A 77 7.02 10.29 5.38
N GLY A 78 7.07 11.19 6.37
CA GLY A 78 6.41 12.49 6.34
C GLY A 78 4.90 12.46 6.65
N VAL A 79 4.36 11.29 7.03
CA VAL A 79 2.94 11.08 7.37
C VAL A 79 2.83 10.66 8.83
N GLU A 80 1.95 11.35 9.56
CA GLU A 80 1.77 11.11 10.98
C GLU A 80 1.12 9.75 11.26
N LYS A 81 1.46 9.17 12.42
CA LYS A 81 0.80 7.97 12.94
C LYS A 81 -0.68 8.25 13.25
N GLY A 82 -1.49 7.19 13.27
CA GLY A 82 -2.91 7.25 13.66
C GLY A 82 -3.77 6.29 12.86
N ASP A 83 -4.93 5.93 13.39
CA ASP A 83 -5.80 4.94 12.76
C ASP A 83 -6.59 5.54 11.58
N ARG A 84 -6.74 4.73 10.53
CA ARG A 84 -7.55 5.07 9.34
C ARG A 84 -8.01 3.78 8.66
N GLY A 85 -9.19 3.81 8.05
CA GLY A 85 -9.74 2.65 7.35
C GLY A 85 -9.07 2.37 6.00
N SER A 86 -8.55 3.41 5.34
CA SER A 86 -7.81 3.31 4.09
C SER A 86 -6.81 4.46 3.97
N TYR A 87 -5.75 4.24 3.19
CA TYR A 87 -4.75 5.24 2.89
C TYR A 87 -5.12 5.96 1.58
N GLN A 88 -5.75 7.12 1.71
CA GLN A 88 -6.17 7.95 0.58
C GLN A 88 -5.12 9.04 0.35
N GLN A 89 -4.26 8.86 -0.65
CA GLN A 89 -3.03 9.63 -0.81
C GLN A 89 -3.24 11.16 -0.84
N TRP A 90 -4.35 11.64 -1.41
CA TRP A 90 -4.68 13.07 -1.46
C TRP A 90 -5.01 13.67 -0.08
N LYS A 91 -5.42 12.85 0.89
CA LYS A 91 -5.59 13.26 2.30
C LYS A 91 -4.28 13.25 3.08
N GLU A 92 -3.23 12.65 2.52
CA GLU A 92 -1.96 12.36 3.16
C GLU A 92 -0.82 13.15 2.50
N LYS A 93 -1.06 14.45 2.26
CA LYS A 93 -0.08 15.39 1.65
C LYS A 93 0.38 14.96 0.24
N ALA A 94 -0.41 14.15 -0.46
CA ALA A 94 -0.05 13.53 -1.74
C ALA A 94 1.16 12.58 -1.68
N ILE A 95 1.54 12.10 -0.49
CA ILE A 95 2.69 11.23 -0.27
C ILE A 95 2.28 9.77 -0.58
N ALA A 96 2.99 9.13 -1.51
CA ALA A 96 2.88 7.68 -1.73
C ALA A 96 3.68 6.92 -0.66
N PRO A 97 3.34 5.66 -0.35
CA PRO A 97 4.24 4.80 0.41
C PRO A 97 5.60 4.68 -0.29
N GLN A 98 6.69 4.95 0.44
CA GLN A 98 8.04 4.84 -0.11
C GLN A 98 8.52 3.39 -0.09
N VAL A 99 8.17 2.63 0.96
CA VAL A 99 8.57 1.22 1.10
C VAL A 99 7.33 0.35 1.15
N VAL A 100 7.30 -0.72 0.37
CA VAL A 100 6.27 -1.77 0.46
C VAL A 100 6.92 -3.15 0.57
N LEU A 101 6.28 -4.04 1.30
CA LEU A 101 6.70 -5.44 1.42
C LEU A 101 5.53 -6.35 1.04
N GLU A 102 5.85 -7.41 0.31
CA GLU A 102 4.96 -8.49 -0.09
C GLU A 102 5.52 -9.80 0.47
N ILE A 103 4.68 -10.58 1.17
CA ILE A 103 5.06 -11.82 1.80
C ILE A 103 4.43 -12.96 1.00
N LEU A 104 5.27 -13.85 0.47
CA LEU A 104 4.81 -14.95 -0.36
C LEU A 104 3.96 -15.96 0.43
N SER A 105 2.94 -16.46 -0.26
CA SER A 105 2.06 -17.57 0.10
C SER A 105 1.97 -18.57 -1.06
N PRO A 106 1.52 -19.81 -0.82
CA PRO A 106 1.38 -20.83 -1.87
C PRO A 106 0.50 -20.41 -3.06
N GLY A 107 -0.46 -19.51 -2.84
CA GLY A 107 -1.35 -18.99 -3.87
C GLY A 107 -0.78 -17.86 -4.71
N ASN A 108 0.38 -17.28 -4.34
CA ASN A 108 0.97 -16.20 -5.13
C ASN A 108 1.35 -16.66 -6.54
N ARG A 109 0.84 -15.94 -7.53
CA ARG A 109 1.14 -16.21 -8.95
C ARG A 109 2.13 -15.18 -9.48
N PRO A 110 3.15 -15.57 -10.26
CA PRO A 110 4.14 -14.63 -10.81
C PRO A 110 3.50 -13.43 -11.53
N GLY A 111 2.46 -13.69 -12.34
CA GLY A 111 1.76 -12.61 -13.05
C GLY A 111 0.98 -11.64 -12.14
N GLU A 112 0.58 -12.05 -10.94
CA GLU A 112 -0.03 -11.14 -9.96
C GLU A 112 1.03 -10.26 -9.30
N LEU A 113 2.15 -10.85 -8.90
CA LEU A 113 3.30 -10.11 -8.39
C LEU A 113 3.75 -9.06 -9.41
N THR A 114 3.96 -9.43 -10.68
CA THR A 114 4.31 -8.47 -11.73
C THR A 114 3.31 -7.30 -11.84
N ARG A 115 2.00 -7.56 -11.74
CA ARG A 115 1.00 -6.49 -11.76
C ARG A 115 1.11 -5.56 -10.56
N LYS A 116 1.36 -6.10 -9.36
CA LYS A 116 1.61 -5.31 -8.15
C LYS A 116 2.86 -4.44 -8.32
N LEU A 117 3.97 -5.01 -8.82
CA LEU A 117 5.20 -4.25 -9.04
C LEU A 117 5.01 -3.09 -10.03
N LEU A 118 4.29 -3.32 -11.13
CA LEU A 118 3.95 -2.27 -12.10
C LEU A 118 3.01 -1.21 -11.52
N PHE A 119 2.14 -1.58 -10.57
CA PHE A 119 1.31 -0.63 -9.83
C PHE A 119 2.18 0.24 -8.92
N TYR A 120 3.08 -0.38 -8.15
CA TYR A 120 3.99 0.30 -7.23
C TYR A 120 4.92 1.29 -7.95
N ASP A 121 5.53 0.85 -9.05
CA ASP A 121 6.35 1.71 -9.92
C ASP A 121 5.55 2.91 -10.46
N ARG A 122 4.35 2.65 -11.00
CA ARG A 122 3.47 3.69 -11.56
C ARG A 122 3.09 4.76 -10.54
N TYR A 123 2.85 4.38 -9.29
CA TYR A 123 2.32 5.27 -8.25
C TYR A 123 3.37 5.78 -7.26
N GLY A 124 4.65 5.51 -7.54
CA GLY A 124 5.75 6.23 -6.91
C GLY A 124 6.34 5.56 -5.67
N VAL A 125 6.12 4.26 -5.48
CA VAL A 125 6.87 3.49 -4.49
C VAL A 125 8.36 3.50 -4.87
N GLU A 126 9.23 3.68 -3.88
CA GLU A 126 10.67 3.82 -4.08
C GLU A 126 11.41 2.49 -3.89
N GLU A 127 11.00 1.72 -2.87
CA GLU A 127 11.55 0.42 -2.55
C GLU A 127 10.42 -0.60 -2.37
N TYR A 128 10.56 -1.75 -3.01
CA TYR A 128 9.62 -2.85 -2.80
C TYR A 128 10.36 -4.17 -2.62
N TYR A 129 9.99 -4.88 -1.56
CA TYR A 129 10.62 -6.13 -1.16
C TYR A 129 9.63 -7.27 -1.25
N ILE A 130 10.10 -8.42 -1.71
CA ILE A 130 9.39 -9.69 -1.68
C ILE A 130 10.11 -10.59 -0.69
N TYR A 131 9.39 -11.05 0.33
CA TYR A 131 9.89 -12.02 1.30
C TYR A 131 9.29 -13.39 1.04
N ASP A 132 10.13 -14.41 0.94
CA ASP A 132 9.76 -15.81 0.82
C ASP A 132 9.93 -16.52 2.17
N PRO A 133 8.83 -16.81 2.90
CA PRO A 133 8.89 -17.53 4.17
C PRO A 133 9.44 -18.95 4.11
N GLU A 134 9.31 -19.64 2.97
CA GLU A 134 9.72 -21.04 2.83
C GLU A 134 11.24 -21.14 2.65
N ASN A 135 11.80 -20.23 1.86
CA ASN A 135 13.23 -20.19 1.58
C ASN A 135 14.01 -19.24 2.50
N ASN A 136 13.31 -18.45 3.33
CA ASN A 136 13.88 -17.39 4.16
C ASN A 136 14.73 -16.43 3.32
N ASP A 137 14.16 -16.00 2.18
CA ASP A 137 14.80 -15.12 1.22
C ASP A 137 14.11 -13.75 1.20
N LEU A 138 14.90 -12.68 1.11
CA LEU A 138 14.43 -11.32 0.92
C LEU A 138 15.00 -10.77 -0.38
N SER A 139 14.13 -10.57 -1.35
CA SER A 139 14.48 -10.02 -2.65
C SER A 139 14.00 -8.58 -2.76
N GLY A 140 14.93 -7.64 -2.96
CA GLY A 140 14.62 -6.24 -3.25
C GLY A 140 14.56 -6.01 -4.75
N VAL A 141 13.59 -5.20 -5.19
CA VAL A 141 13.50 -4.79 -6.59
C VAL A 141 13.42 -3.27 -6.63
N TYR A 142 14.27 -2.67 -7.47
CA TYR A 142 14.36 -1.22 -7.60
C TYR A 142 13.69 -0.78 -8.89
N PRO A 143 12.88 0.30 -8.86
CA PRO A 143 12.40 0.96 -10.06
C PRO A 143 13.56 1.29 -11.01
N PHE A 144 13.47 0.86 -12.26
CA PHE A 144 14.53 1.09 -13.24
C PHE A 144 14.69 2.60 -13.48
N GLY A 145 15.89 3.15 -13.20
CA GLY A 145 16.22 4.55 -13.47
C GLY A 145 16.03 5.53 -12.31
N ARG A 146 15.67 5.08 -11.10
CA ARG A 146 15.80 5.88 -9.87
C ARG A 146 16.99 5.36 -9.08
N SER A 147 18.13 6.03 -9.16
CA SER A 147 19.27 5.73 -8.30
C SER A 147 18.86 5.99 -6.85
N SER A 148 19.06 5.00 -5.98
CA SER A 148 19.11 5.16 -4.54
C SER A 148 20.08 6.31 -4.24
N GLY A 149 19.55 7.48 -3.86
CA GLY A 149 20.32 8.71 -3.64
C GLY A 149 21.11 8.71 -2.34
N TYR A 150 21.59 7.54 -1.92
CA TYR A 150 22.50 7.39 -0.77
C TYR A 150 23.95 7.35 -1.30
N ASP A 151 24.42 8.49 -1.81
CA ASP A 151 25.84 8.83 -1.98
C ASP A 151 26.23 9.96 -1.01
#